data_AF-A0A3E2VUJ6-F1
#
_entry.id   AF-A0A3E2VUJ6-F1
#
_cell.length_a   1.000
_cell.length_b   1.000
_cell.length_c   1.000
_cell.angle_alpha   90.00
_cell.angle_beta   90.00
_cell.angle_gamma   90.00
#
_symmetry.space_group_name_H-M   'P 1'
#
loop_
_entity.id
_entity.type
_entity.pdbx_description
1 polymer ?
#
loop_
_entity_poly.entity_id
_entity_poly.type
_entity_poly.pdbx_seq_one_letter_code
_entity_poly.pdbx_strand_id
1 'polypeptide(L)'
;MAQEYLPAPSNIRLADLMKEHDISQLELAKEIGCSKSTISRFISGAKGTLTHEQVLKIAKLFNVSTDFLLGETNIPDRKNYDIAELGLSVEAAKNLYTGRVNTEVVNLLLENARFAELTYRIAQYFDDTFASGIAAQNAMLTILSTLLRTKVKTPEAVKAAKDISLRRKPVHQGDLDDIEMYFMAAVKEIKKGIGSHYAEQEAMSKKVAEKMFTELTKGQDVQHPTITAEQLTDAMLDSVSGMKGATPEALEQLRNGLLGILQSAAEQENAHETDE
;
A
#
# COMPACT_ATOMS: atom_id res chain seq x y z
N MET A 1 -17.17 -7.02 4.97
CA MET A 1 -17.76 -6.79 3.64
C MET A 1 -19.08 -6.08 3.87
N ALA A 2 -19.33 -4.95 3.21
CA ALA A 2 -20.59 -4.22 3.36
C ALA A 2 -21.76 -5.09 2.87
N GLN A 3 -22.84 -5.16 3.66
CA GLN A 3 -24.06 -5.86 3.26
C GLN A 3 -24.72 -5.08 2.12
N GLU A 4 -24.75 -5.61 0.90
CA GLU A 4 -25.33 -4.93 -0.25
C GLU A 4 -26.82 -5.30 -0.39
N TYR A 5 -27.71 -4.30 -0.43
CA TYR A 5 -29.16 -4.53 -0.57
C TYR A 5 -29.53 -4.56 -2.05
N LEU A 6 -30.58 -5.31 -2.38
CA LEU A 6 -31.18 -5.21 -3.70
C LEU A 6 -31.75 -3.79 -3.92
N PRO A 7 -31.72 -3.27 -5.16
CA PRO A 7 -32.34 -1.99 -5.47
C PRO A 7 -33.82 -2.00 -5.09
N ALA A 8 -34.20 -1.11 -4.20
CA ALA A 8 -35.55 -1.05 -3.66
C ALA A 8 -35.93 0.40 -3.32
N PRO A 9 -37.21 0.79 -3.52
CA PRO A 9 -37.71 2.10 -3.12
C PRO A 9 -37.69 2.25 -1.59
N SER A 10 -37.71 3.50 -1.14
CA SER A 10 -37.58 3.89 0.27
C SER A 10 -38.58 3.23 1.22
N ASN A 11 -39.79 2.91 0.75
CA ASN A 11 -40.80 2.22 1.54
C ASN A 11 -40.45 0.75 1.84
N ILE A 12 -39.81 0.07 0.89
CA ILE A 12 -39.34 -1.32 1.07
C ILE A 12 -38.10 -1.33 1.97
N ARG A 13 -37.15 -0.41 1.76
CA ARG A 13 -35.95 -0.29 2.60
C ARG A 13 -36.27 -0.04 4.07
N LEU A 14 -37.23 0.85 4.35
CA LEU A 14 -37.67 1.06 5.74
C LEU A 14 -38.29 -0.21 6.34
N ALA A 15 -39.06 -0.96 5.57
CA ALA A 15 -39.67 -2.20 6.04
C ALA A 15 -38.62 -3.28 6.34
N ASP A 16 -37.56 -3.36 5.53
CA ASP A 16 -36.47 -4.31 5.74
C ASP A 16 -35.62 -3.93 6.95
N LEU A 17 -35.23 -2.65 7.11
CA LEU A 17 -34.53 -2.15 8.30
C LEU A 17 -35.31 -2.43 9.59
N MET A 18 -36.63 -2.25 9.57
CA MET A 18 -37.47 -2.55 10.72
C MET A 18 -37.48 -4.04 11.09
N LYS A 19 -37.45 -4.94 10.10
CA LYS A 19 -37.38 -6.38 10.34
C LYS A 19 -36.02 -6.80 10.87
N GLU A 20 -34.94 -6.24 10.32
CA GLU A 20 -33.57 -6.59 10.73
C GLU A 20 -33.24 -6.13 12.15
N HIS A 21 -33.80 -5.00 12.57
CA HIS A 21 -33.60 -4.46 13.92
C HIS A 21 -34.72 -4.84 14.91
N ASP A 22 -35.65 -5.72 14.51
CA ASP A 22 -36.81 -6.15 15.32
C ASP A 22 -37.64 -4.98 15.89
N ILE A 23 -37.78 -3.88 15.15
CA ILE A 23 -38.53 -2.68 15.57
C ILE A 23 -39.94 -2.70 14.99
N SER A 24 -40.96 -2.57 15.85
CA SER A 24 -42.36 -2.46 15.41
C SER A 24 -42.70 -1.08 14.83
N GLN A 25 -43.75 -1.00 13.99
CA GLN A 25 -44.25 0.28 13.47
C GLN A 25 -44.68 1.27 14.56
N LEU A 26 -45.08 0.77 15.72
CA LEU A 26 -45.49 1.61 16.85
C LEU A 26 -44.28 2.21 17.57
N GLU A 27 -43.22 1.43 17.75
CA GLU A 27 -41.97 1.90 18.36
C GLU A 27 -41.27 2.91 17.46
N LEU A 28 -41.12 2.61 16.17
CA LEU A 28 -40.54 3.55 15.21
C LEU A 28 -41.32 4.88 15.18
N ALA A 29 -42.66 4.81 15.17
CA ALA A 29 -43.50 6.00 15.16
C ALA A 29 -43.28 6.88 16.41
N LYS A 30 -43.11 6.27 17.59
CA LYS A 30 -42.79 7.00 18.82
C LYS A 30 -41.43 7.67 18.74
N GLU A 31 -40.42 6.94 18.28
CA GLU A 31 -39.03 7.41 18.22
C GLU A 31 -38.85 8.59 17.26
N ILE A 32 -39.52 8.55 16.11
CA ILE A 32 -39.39 9.62 15.10
C ILE A 32 -40.42 10.74 15.27
N GLY A 33 -41.37 10.58 16.20
CA GLY A 33 -42.42 11.56 16.48
C GLY A 33 -43.49 11.63 15.39
N CYS A 34 -44.05 10.49 14.99
CA CYS A 34 -45.16 10.42 14.05
C CYS A 34 -46.25 9.43 14.47
N SER A 35 -47.33 9.31 13.70
CA SER A 35 -48.38 8.33 13.99
C SER A 35 -48.05 6.95 13.39
N LYS A 36 -48.46 5.87 14.05
CA LYS A 36 -48.38 4.50 13.48
C LYS A 36 -49.02 4.43 12.08
N SER A 37 -50.10 5.18 11.86
CA SER A 37 -50.79 5.24 10.55
C SER A 37 -49.94 5.89 9.45
N THR A 38 -49.01 6.77 9.81
CA THR A 38 -48.07 7.42 8.90
C THR A 38 -47.02 6.41 8.42
N ILE A 39 -46.42 5.66 9.34
CA ILE A 39 -45.46 4.60 9.02
C ILE A 39 -46.11 3.51 8.15
N SER A 40 -47.30 3.06 8.54
CA SER A 40 -48.04 2.04 7.79
C SER A 40 -48.35 2.48 6.36
N ARG A 41 -48.82 3.73 6.17
CA ARG A 41 -49.08 4.29 4.84
C ARG A 41 -47.81 4.40 4.01
N PHE A 42 -46.72 4.87 4.60
CA PHE A 42 -45.41 4.97 3.93
C PHE A 42 -44.93 3.60 3.44
N ILE A 43 -44.88 2.59 4.31
CA ILE A 43 -44.42 1.22 3.96
C ILE A 43 -45.29 0.61 2.84
N SER A 44 -46.61 0.81 2.90
CA SER A 44 -47.55 0.31 1.90
C SER A 44 -47.48 1.02 0.53
N GLY A 45 -46.69 2.10 0.39
CA GLY A 45 -46.63 2.90 -0.84
C GLY A 45 -47.86 3.78 -1.09
N ALA A 46 -48.77 3.92 -0.11
CA ALA A 46 -49.89 4.85 -0.17
C ALA A 46 -49.39 6.31 0.01
N LYS A 47 -50.25 7.32 -0.21
CA LYS A 47 -49.96 8.78 -0.07
C LYS A 47 -49.57 9.23 1.36
N GLY A 48 -48.56 8.61 1.97
CA GLY A 48 -47.93 9.04 3.20
C GLY A 48 -46.48 9.40 2.90
N THR A 49 -46.14 10.67 3.03
CA THR A 49 -44.76 11.17 2.91
C THR A 49 -44.18 11.36 4.30
N LEU A 50 -42.93 10.92 4.49
CA LEU A 50 -42.15 11.29 5.66
C LEU A 50 -41.55 12.69 5.44
N THR A 51 -41.54 13.50 6.49
CA THR A 51 -40.86 14.80 6.46
C THR A 51 -39.34 14.61 6.47
N HIS A 52 -38.59 15.61 5.99
CA HIS A 52 -37.13 15.63 6.05
C HIS A 52 -36.59 15.32 7.47
N GLU A 53 -37.18 15.91 8.52
CA GLU A 53 -36.76 15.65 9.90
C GLU A 53 -36.99 14.20 10.32
N GLN A 54 -38.10 13.59 9.90
CA GLN A 54 -38.39 12.18 10.17
C GLN A 54 -37.40 11.27 9.44
N VAL A 55 -37.09 11.56 8.18
CA VAL A 55 -36.07 10.82 7.40
C VAL A 55 -34.70 10.89 8.08
N LEU A 56 -34.29 12.06 8.58
CA LEU A 56 -33.04 12.20 9.34
C LEU A 56 -33.05 11.39 10.65
N LYS A 57 -34.16 11.39 11.39
CA LYS A 57 -34.29 10.60 12.62
C LYS A 57 -34.22 9.10 12.36
N ILE A 58 -34.87 8.63 11.30
CA ILE A 58 -34.81 7.22 10.87
C ILE A 58 -33.37 6.85 10.50
N ALA A 59 -32.70 7.67 9.67
CA ALA A 59 -31.32 7.44 9.27
C ALA A 59 -30.37 7.32 10.48
N LYS A 60 -30.53 8.21 11.47
CA LYS A 60 -29.78 8.14 12.74
C LYS A 60 -30.12 6.92 13.58
N LEU A 61 -31.40 6.57 13.69
CA LEU A 61 -31.87 5.42 14.49
C LEU A 61 -31.29 4.10 14.00
N PHE A 62 -31.29 3.89 12.68
CA PHE A 62 -30.78 2.67 12.06
C PHE A 62 -29.30 2.75 11.66
N ASN A 63 -28.63 3.87 11.95
CA ASN A 63 -27.24 4.14 11.55
C ASN A 63 -26.98 3.94 10.03
N VAL A 64 -27.95 4.35 9.20
CA VAL A 64 -27.87 4.31 7.74
C VAL A 64 -27.79 5.71 7.14
N SER A 65 -27.31 5.83 5.90
CA SER A 65 -27.34 7.12 5.19
C SER A 65 -28.76 7.52 4.75
N THR A 66 -29.02 8.82 4.62
CA THR A 66 -30.28 9.32 4.01
C THR A 66 -30.40 8.86 2.56
N ASP A 67 -29.27 8.80 1.85
CA ASP A 67 -29.22 8.36 0.45
C ASP A 67 -29.62 6.88 0.34
N PHE A 68 -29.21 6.06 1.31
CA PHE A 68 -29.69 4.69 1.44
C PHE A 68 -31.17 4.64 1.80
N LEU A 69 -31.64 5.45 2.74
CA LEU A 69 -33.06 5.42 3.07
C LEU A 69 -33.96 5.86 1.91
N LEU A 70 -33.47 6.77 1.05
CA LEU A 70 -34.22 7.37 -0.05
C LEU A 70 -34.16 6.60 -1.37
N GLY A 71 -33.24 5.64 -1.54
CA GLY A 71 -33.15 4.84 -2.77
C GLY A 71 -31.89 5.09 -3.61
N GLU A 72 -31.09 6.10 -3.27
CA GLU A 72 -29.97 6.60 -4.08
C GLU A 72 -28.72 5.69 -4.03
N THR A 73 -28.50 4.98 -2.92
CA THR A 73 -27.39 4.00 -2.78
C THR A 73 -27.89 2.67 -2.22
N ASN A 74 -27.35 1.54 -2.68
CA ASN A 74 -27.70 0.20 -2.17
C ASN A 74 -26.90 -0.22 -0.92
N ILE A 75 -25.99 0.64 -0.46
CA ILE A 75 -25.11 0.36 0.66
C ILE A 75 -25.70 1.02 1.92
N PRO A 76 -26.09 0.22 2.94
CA PRO A 76 -26.72 0.69 4.17
C PRO A 76 -25.75 1.51 5.02
N ASP A 77 -24.48 1.11 5.03
CA ASP A 77 -23.42 1.76 5.79
C ASP A 77 -23.41 3.24 5.47
N ARG A 78 -23.31 4.07 6.51
CA ARG A 78 -23.07 5.49 6.37
C ARG A 78 -21.70 5.71 5.73
N LYS A 79 -21.62 5.60 4.39
CA LYS A 79 -20.43 5.94 3.60
C LYS A 79 -20.28 7.45 3.41
N ASN A 80 -21.36 8.20 3.63
CA ASN A 80 -21.35 9.66 3.65
C ASN A 80 -20.90 10.15 5.02
N TYR A 81 -19.61 10.00 5.29
CA TYR A 81 -18.96 10.70 6.40
C TYR A 81 -18.80 12.17 6.03
N ASP A 82 -18.99 13.04 7.00
CA ASP A 82 -18.55 14.42 6.81
C ASP A 82 -17.01 14.42 6.67
N ILE A 83 -16.48 15.24 5.78
CA ILE A 83 -15.03 15.45 5.62
C ILE A 83 -14.40 15.82 6.97
N ALA A 84 -15.11 16.62 7.78
CA ALA A 84 -14.67 17.00 9.11
C ALA A 84 -14.69 15.82 10.12
N GLU A 85 -15.65 14.90 10.00
CA GLU A 85 -15.71 13.69 10.85
C GLU A 85 -14.51 12.76 10.57
N LEU A 86 -13.99 12.77 9.34
CA LEU A 86 -12.78 12.03 8.96
C LEU A 86 -11.47 12.71 9.40
N GLY A 87 -11.55 13.91 9.99
CA GLY A 87 -10.38 14.72 10.33
C GLY A 87 -9.62 15.25 9.10
N LEU A 88 -10.23 15.18 7.92
CA LEU A 88 -9.62 15.66 6.67
C LEU A 88 -9.86 17.17 6.53
N SER A 89 -8.84 17.89 6.06
CA SER A 89 -9.03 19.27 5.63
C SER A 89 -9.78 19.31 4.30
N VAL A 90 -10.42 20.44 4.00
CA VAL A 90 -11.10 20.66 2.71
C VAL A 90 -10.13 20.46 1.54
N GLU A 91 -8.86 20.88 1.70
CA GLU A 91 -7.83 20.69 0.68
C GLU A 91 -7.44 19.21 0.51
N ALA A 92 -7.29 18.45 1.60
CA ALA A 92 -6.99 17.02 1.55
C ALA A 92 -8.12 16.24 0.84
N ALA A 93 -9.38 16.55 1.19
CA ALA A 93 -10.54 15.95 0.53
C ALA A 93 -10.61 16.33 -0.97
N LYS A 94 -10.31 17.59 -1.31
CA LYS A 94 -10.25 18.02 -2.72
C LYS A 94 -9.17 17.26 -3.48
N ASN A 95 -7.99 17.06 -2.91
CA ASN A 95 -6.91 16.32 -3.56
C ASN A 95 -7.29 14.87 -3.86
N LEU A 96 -8.02 14.21 -2.96
CA LEU A 96 -8.58 12.88 -3.18
C LEU A 96 -9.65 12.90 -4.29
N TYR A 97 -10.58 13.85 -4.22
CA TYR A 97 -11.70 13.95 -5.17
C TYR A 97 -11.24 14.30 -6.59
N THR A 98 -10.28 15.21 -6.75
CA THR A 98 -9.80 15.63 -8.07
C THR A 98 -8.74 14.71 -8.65
N GLY A 99 -8.38 13.61 -7.97
CA GLY A 99 -7.33 12.68 -8.40
C GLY A 99 -5.92 13.30 -8.40
N ARG A 100 -5.68 14.33 -7.58
CA ARG A 100 -4.33 14.91 -7.42
C ARG A 100 -3.39 13.95 -6.69
N VAL A 101 -3.96 13.08 -5.85
CA VAL A 101 -3.28 11.94 -5.22
C VAL A 101 -3.86 10.64 -5.77
N ASN A 102 -3.02 9.61 -5.86
CA ASN A 102 -3.50 8.29 -6.25
C ASN A 102 -4.29 7.67 -5.08
N THR A 103 -5.61 7.60 -5.23
CA THR A 103 -6.53 7.11 -4.20
C THR A 103 -6.32 5.64 -3.86
N GLU A 104 -5.88 4.82 -4.82
CA GLU A 104 -5.58 3.40 -4.56
C GLU A 104 -4.38 3.27 -3.62
N VAL A 105 -3.32 4.05 -3.86
CA VAL A 105 -2.15 4.08 -2.98
C VAL A 105 -2.52 4.60 -1.59
N VAL A 106 -3.35 5.64 -1.51
CA VAL A 106 -3.81 6.19 -0.23
C VAL A 106 -4.61 5.13 0.55
N ASN A 107 -5.53 4.41 -0.11
CA ASN A 107 -6.30 3.34 0.53
C ASN A 107 -5.38 2.24 1.07
N LEU A 108 -4.43 1.77 0.26
CA LEU A 108 -3.46 0.74 0.67
C LEU A 108 -2.62 1.16 1.87
N LEU A 109 -2.23 2.45 1.94
CA LEU A 109 -1.52 3.00 3.10
C LEU A 109 -2.43 3.05 4.32
N LEU A 110 -3.64 3.61 4.20
CA LEU A 110 -4.58 3.75 5.32
C LEU A 110 -5.05 2.40 5.89
N GLU A 111 -5.16 1.37 5.06
CA GLU A 111 -5.53 0.02 5.48
C GLU A 111 -4.36 -0.77 6.11
N ASN A 112 -3.11 -0.31 5.94
CA ASN A 112 -1.94 -0.98 6.48
C ASN A 112 -1.70 -0.61 7.96
N ALA A 113 -1.70 -1.62 8.85
CA ALA A 113 -1.53 -1.43 10.29
C ALA A 113 -0.21 -0.73 10.68
N ARG A 114 0.89 -1.02 9.96
CA ARG A 114 2.19 -0.38 10.22
C ARG A 114 2.20 1.09 9.81
N PHE A 115 1.53 1.43 8.71
CA PHE A 115 1.35 2.82 8.33
C PHE A 115 0.48 3.57 9.35
N ALA A 116 -0.57 2.93 9.89
CA ALA A 116 -1.35 3.52 10.97
C ALA A 116 -0.46 3.86 12.18
N GLU A 117 0.44 2.96 12.61
CA GLU A 117 1.42 3.24 13.67
C GLU A 117 2.38 4.38 13.29
N LEU A 118 2.83 4.42 12.05
CA LEU A 118 3.71 5.47 11.54
C LEU A 118 3.08 6.87 11.67
N THR A 119 1.77 7.01 11.49
CA THR A 119 1.10 8.32 11.65
C THR A 119 1.31 8.91 13.04
N TYR A 120 1.31 8.09 14.09
CA TYR A 120 1.57 8.52 15.46
C TYR A 120 3.03 8.88 15.68
N ARG A 121 3.97 8.18 15.04
CA ARG A 121 5.41 8.51 15.11
C ARG A 121 5.71 9.84 14.44
N ILE A 122 5.08 10.11 13.29
CA ILE A 122 5.17 11.41 12.61
C ILE A 122 4.60 12.51 13.50
N ALA A 123 3.47 12.27 14.19
CA ALA A 123 2.92 13.22 15.14
C ALA A 123 3.90 13.52 16.29
N GLN A 124 4.52 12.50 16.88
CA GLN A 124 5.53 12.67 17.93
C GLN A 124 6.75 13.46 17.48
N TYR A 125 7.17 13.28 16.23
CA TYR A 125 8.22 14.06 15.59
C TYR A 125 7.82 15.54 15.45
N PHE A 126 6.60 15.82 14.98
CA PHE A 126 6.09 17.20 14.87
C PHE A 126 5.93 17.88 16.24
N ASP A 127 5.63 17.11 17.28
CA ASP A 127 5.50 17.61 18.66
C ASP A 127 6.84 17.69 19.41
N ASP A 128 7.98 17.45 18.74
CA ASP A 128 9.34 17.49 19.32
C ASP A 128 9.52 16.61 20.58
N THR A 129 8.73 15.54 20.71
CA THR A 129 8.64 14.75 21.94
C THR A 129 10.00 14.20 22.35
N PHE A 130 10.73 13.57 21.43
CA PHE A 130 12.06 13.01 21.66
C PHE A 130 13.19 14.00 21.41
N ALA A 131 12.99 14.91 20.45
CA ALA A 131 13.90 16.02 20.14
C ALA A 131 14.27 16.85 21.38
N SER A 132 13.31 17.06 22.30
CA SER A 132 13.52 17.82 23.54
C SER A 132 14.69 17.29 24.39
N GLY A 133 14.83 15.95 24.51
CA GLY A 133 15.90 15.32 25.28
C GLY A 133 17.28 15.49 24.64
N ILE A 134 17.37 15.37 23.32
CA ILE A 134 18.62 15.58 22.57
C ILE A 134 19.01 17.05 22.57
N ALA A 135 18.03 17.96 22.45
CA ALA A 135 18.26 19.40 22.57
C ALA A 135 18.80 19.77 23.95
N ALA A 136 18.22 19.24 25.03
CA ALA A 136 18.71 19.43 26.39
C ALA A 136 20.14 18.89 26.58
N GLN A 137 20.43 17.70 26.05
CA GLN A 137 21.78 17.12 26.07
C GLN A 137 22.78 18.01 25.32
N ASN A 138 22.43 18.46 24.12
CA ASN A 138 23.27 19.35 23.32
C ASN A 138 23.53 20.70 24.01
N ALA A 139 22.52 21.23 24.70
CA ALA A 139 22.66 22.45 25.50
C ALA A 139 23.66 22.24 26.65
N MET A 140 23.56 21.12 27.37
CA MET A 140 24.50 20.77 28.44
C MET A 140 25.94 20.62 27.93
N LEU A 141 26.14 19.90 26.81
CA LEU A 141 27.46 19.75 26.18
C LEU A 141 28.03 21.12 25.77
N THR A 142 27.18 22.02 25.28
CA THR A 142 27.57 23.38 24.91
C THR A 142 28.01 24.19 26.14
N ILE A 143 27.25 24.13 27.23
CA ILE A 143 27.60 24.81 28.50
C ILE A 143 28.95 24.29 29.02
N LEU A 144 29.13 22.96 29.07
CA LEU A 144 30.38 22.34 29.53
C LEU A 144 31.59 22.77 28.68
N SER A 145 31.43 22.74 27.35
CA SER A 145 32.47 23.22 26.41
C SER A 145 32.84 24.68 26.67
N THR A 146 31.85 25.56 26.85
CA THR A 146 32.08 26.98 27.15
C THR A 146 32.76 27.18 28.51
N LEU A 147 32.35 26.46 29.55
CA LEU A 147 32.97 26.56 30.87
C LEU A 147 34.44 26.12 30.85
N LEU A 148 34.77 25.01 30.18
CA LEU A 148 36.16 24.56 30.03
C LEU A 148 37.03 25.60 29.33
N ARG A 149 36.53 26.19 28.23
CA ARG A 149 37.26 27.24 27.48
C ARG A 149 37.44 28.52 28.28
N THR A 150 36.43 28.92 29.05
CA THR A 150 36.41 30.24 29.71
C THR A 150 37.04 30.22 31.11
N LYS A 151 36.90 29.13 31.87
CA LYS A 151 37.31 29.05 33.29
C LYS A 151 38.65 28.34 33.50
N VAL A 152 38.99 27.31 32.72
CA VAL A 152 40.21 26.49 32.95
C VAL A 152 41.41 26.99 32.13
N LYS A 153 41.17 27.43 30.88
CA LYS A 153 42.17 28.11 30.01
C LYS A 153 43.51 27.36 29.80
N THR A 154 43.53 26.04 29.92
CA THR A 154 44.71 25.21 29.56
C THR A 154 44.56 24.57 28.18
N PRO A 155 45.67 24.20 27.49
CA PRO A 155 45.63 23.47 26.22
C PRO A 155 44.80 22.18 26.30
N GLU A 156 44.87 21.46 27.43
CA GLU A 156 44.12 20.23 27.68
C GLU A 156 42.61 20.51 27.77
N ALA A 157 42.22 21.61 28.44
CA ALA A 157 40.83 22.03 28.53
C ALA A 157 40.26 22.46 27.18
N VAL A 158 41.06 23.10 26.32
CA VAL A 158 40.67 23.44 24.95
C VAL A 158 40.42 22.18 24.12
N LYS A 159 41.29 21.17 24.25
CA LYS A 159 41.13 19.87 23.60
C LYS A 159 39.86 19.17 24.08
N ALA A 160 39.66 19.07 25.41
CA ALA A 160 38.47 18.48 25.99
C ALA A 160 37.17 19.18 25.56
N ALA A 161 37.16 20.52 25.50
CA ALA A 161 36.01 21.28 25.01
C ALA A 161 35.69 20.99 23.53
N LYS A 162 36.73 20.80 22.69
CA LYS A 162 36.55 20.39 21.29
C LYS A 162 35.94 18.99 21.22
N ASP A 163 36.45 18.04 21.99
CA ASP A 163 35.95 16.66 22.02
C ASP A 163 34.48 16.59 22.49
N ILE A 164 34.10 17.37 23.51
CA ILE A 164 32.70 17.47 23.98
C ILE A 164 31.79 18.05 22.89
N SER A 165 32.25 19.06 22.16
CA SER A 165 31.45 19.72 21.12
C SER A 165 31.14 18.79 19.95
N LEU A 166 32.01 17.81 19.69
CA LEU A 166 31.85 16.77 18.66
C LEU A 166 30.86 15.66 19.06
N ARG A 167 30.49 15.56 20.34
CA ARG A 167 29.50 14.56 20.83
C ARG A 167 28.05 15.00 20.64
N ARG A 168 27.82 16.24 20.20
CA ARG A 168 26.47 16.73 19.93
C ARG A 168 25.85 15.93 18.78
N LYS A 169 24.58 15.61 18.92
CA LYS A 169 23.82 14.86 17.91
C LYS A 169 22.82 15.77 17.21
N PRO A 170 22.50 15.56 15.93
CA PRO A 170 21.40 16.27 15.31
C PRO A 170 20.11 15.97 16.08
N VAL A 171 19.34 17.01 16.39
CA VAL A 171 18.21 16.93 17.34
C VAL A 171 17.10 16.00 16.84
N HIS A 172 16.88 15.98 15.53
CA HIS A 172 15.75 15.30 14.88
C HIS A 172 16.13 14.04 14.11
N GLN A 173 17.43 13.74 13.95
CA GLN A 173 17.85 12.68 13.02
C GLN A 173 17.35 11.29 13.44
N GLY A 174 17.32 11.01 14.75
CA GLY A 174 16.80 9.73 15.22
C GLY A 174 15.33 9.52 14.87
N ASP A 175 14.50 10.56 15.03
CA ASP A 175 13.09 10.50 14.66
C ASP A 175 12.91 10.29 13.14
N LEU A 176 13.72 10.98 12.33
CA LEU A 176 13.70 10.84 10.87
C LEU A 176 14.12 9.42 10.43
N ASP A 177 15.17 8.87 11.02
CA ASP A 177 15.66 7.53 10.74
C ASP A 177 14.59 6.47 11.08
N ASP A 178 13.91 6.64 12.21
CA ASP A 178 12.83 5.75 12.64
C ASP A 178 11.60 5.84 11.71
N ILE A 179 11.20 7.06 11.32
CA ILE A 179 10.10 7.30 10.37
C ILE A 179 10.42 6.66 9.02
N GLU A 180 11.63 6.86 8.49
CA GLU A 180 12.06 6.29 7.22
C GLU A 180 12.01 4.75 7.26
N MET A 181 12.60 4.15 8.30
CA MET A 181 12.61 2.70 8.48
C MET A 181 11.20 2.13 8.51
N TYR A 182 10.29 2.73 9.28
CA TYR A 182 8.90 2.26 9.40
C TYR A 182 8.12 2.43 8.10
N PHE A 183 8.28 3.57 7.42
CA PHE A 183 7.62 3.82 6.15
C PHE A 183 8.05 2.80 5.10
N MET A 184 9.36 2.57 4.97
CA MET A 184 9.89 1.60 4.02
C MET A 184 9.44 0.17 4.33
N ALA A 185 9.31 -0.19 5.60
CA ALA A 185 8.73 -1.46 5.99
C ALA A 185 7.25 -1.58 5.59
N ALA A 186 6.45 -0.52 5.77
CA ALA A 186 5.03 -0.51 5.41
C ALA A 186 4.83 -0.66 3.90
N VAL A 187 5.62 0.08 3.11
CA VAL A 187 5.57 -0.01 1.63
C VAL A 187 5.93 -1.43 1.14
N LYS A 188 6.98 -2.05 1.73
CA LYS A 188 7.36 -3.43 1.39
C LYS A 188 6.26 -4.44 1.75
N GLU A 189 5.61 -4.24 2.89
CA GLU A 189 4.52 -5.09 3.36
C GLU A 189 3.30 -5.00 2.45
N ILE A 190 2.90 -3.78 2.06
CA ILE A 190 1.84 -3.53 1.07
C ILE A 190 2.19 -4.20 -0.25
N LYS A 191 3.42 -4.01 -0.76
CA LYS A 191 3.85 -4.63 -2.03
C LYS A 191 3.78 -6.16 -1.98
N LYS A 192 4.11 -6.76 -0.83
CA LYS A 192 3.98 -8.20 -0.63
C LYS A 192 2.51 -8.65 -0.67
N GLY A 193 1.60 -7.88 -0.07
CA GLY A 193 0.16 -8.17 -0.06
C GLY A 193 -0.51 -8.09 -1.43
N ILE A 194 -0.09 -7.12 -2.27
CA ILE A 194 -0.56 -7.00 -3.67
C ILE A 194 -0.07 -8.18 -4.53
N GLY A 195 1.05 -8.80 -4.14
CA GLY A 195 1.73 -9.81 -4.95
C GLY A 195 2.59 -9.20 -6.07
N SER A 196 3.24 -10.09 -6.82
CA SER A 196 4.15 -9.72 -7.90
C SER A 196 3.80 -10.49 -9.17
N HIS A 197 3.47 -9.77 -10.24
CA HIS A 197 3.38 -10.36 -11.59
C HIS A 197 4.71 -10.98 -12.05
N TYR A 198 5.85 -10.55 -11.48
CA TYR A 198 7.14 -11.17 -11.74
C TYR A 198 7.29 -12.54 -11.10
N ALA A 199 6.63 -12.84 -10.00
CA ALA A 199 6.75 -14.17 -9.37
C ALA A 199 6.12 -15.26 -10.25
N GLU A 200 5.01 -14.93 -10.91
CA GLU A 200 4.38 -15.82 -11.89
C GLU A 200 5.20 -15.95 -13.17
N GLN A 201 5.78 -14.84 -13.66
CA GLN A 201 6.67 -14.85 -14.81
C GLN A 201 7.98 -15.60 -14.52
N GLU A 202 8.60 -15.41 -13.36
CA GLU A 202 9.82 -16.12 -12.95
C GLU A 202 9.57 -17.62 -12.80
N ALA A 203 8.45 -18.01 -12.19
CA ALA A 203 8.04 -19.42 -12.11
C ALA A 203 7.77 -20.02 -13.51
N MET A 204 7.20 -19.24 -14.42
CA MET A 204 6.98 -19.65 -15.81
C MET A 204 8.31 -19.76 -16.58
N SER A 205 9.19 -18.76 -16.49
CA SER A 205 10.53 -18.75 -17.08
C SER A 205 11.39 -19.90 -16.57
N LYS A 206 11.32 -20.21 -15.27
CA LYS A 206 12.00 -21.37 -14.68
C LYS A 206 11.49 -22.68 -15.29
N LYS A 207 10.18 -22.85 -15.42
CA LYS A 207 9.59 -24.04 -16.08
C LYS A 207 9.97 -24.13 -17.56
N VAL A 208 10.09 -23.02 -18.26
CA VAL A 208 10.52 -22.99 -19.66
C VAL A 208 12.00 -23.39 -19.77
N ALA A 209 12.86 -22.85 -18.91
CA ALA A 209 14.28 -23.21 -18.86
C ALA A 209 14.50 -24.69 -18.48
N GLU A 210 13.75 -25.22 -17.51
CA GLU A 210 13.81 -26.64 -17.12
C GLU A 210 13.37 -27.58 -18.26
N LYS A 211 12.31 -27.21 -18.99
CA LYS A 211 11.88 -27.95 -20.19
C LYS A 211 12.94 -27.91 -21.29
N MET A 212 13.46 -26.72 -21.57
CA MET A 212 14.51 -26.50 -22.57
C MET A 212 15.76 -27.34 -22.25
N PHE A 213 16.21 -27.33 -21.00
CA PHE A 213 17.32 -28.17 -20.55
C PHE A 213 17.02 -29.66 -20.74
N THR A 214 15.83 -30.12 -20.32
CA THR A 214 15.42 -31.53 -20.45
C THR A 214 15.39 -32.00 -21.91
N GLU A 215 14.97 -31.13 -22.84
CA GLU A 215 14.95 -31.44 -24.28
C GLU A 215 16.36 -31.47 -24.86
N LEU A 216 17.23 -30.53 -24.48
CA LEU A 216 18.62 -30.45 -24.94
C LEU A 216 19.47 -31.63 -24.45
N THR A 217 19.23 -32.13 -23.25
CA THR A 217 19.97 -33.26 -22.67
C THR A 217 19.32 -34.63 -22.96
N LYS A 218 18.24 -34.67 -23.76
CA LYS A 218 17.48 -35.89 -24.00
C LYS A 218 18.31 -36.92 -24.78
N GLY A 219 18.54 -38.09 -24.17
CA GLY A 219 19.35 -39.16 -24.77
C GLY A 219 20.86 -38.98 -24.60
N GLN A 220 21.29 -37.97 -23.83
CA GLN A 220 22.68 -37.79 -23.41
C GLN A 220 22.95 -38.47 -22.05
N ASP A 221 24.22 -38.57 -21.68
CA ASP A 221 24.61 -39.01 -20.34
C ASP A 221 24.04 -38.04 -19.30
N VAL A 222 23.32 -38.60 -18.32
CA VAL A 222 22.63 -37.85 -17.26
C VAL A 222 23.62 -37.13 -16.35
N GLN A 223 24.87 -37.61 -16.25
CA GLN A 223 25.90 -36.98 -15.41
C GLN A 223 26.75 -35.95 -16.16
N HIS A 224 26.89 -36.08 -17.48
CA HIS A 224 27.71 -35.18 -18.31
C HIS A 224 27.00 -34.85 -19.64
N PRO A 225 25.94 -34.04 -19.62
CA PRO A 225 25.31 -33.57 -20.86
C PRO A 225 26.29 -32.69 -21.65
N THR A 226 26.40 -32.94 -22.95
CA THR A 226 27.21 -32.14 -23.87
C THR A 226 26.26 -31.28 -24.72
N ILE A 227 26.05 -30.04 -24.30
CA ILE A 227 25.19 -29.07 -25.00
C ILE A 227 26.09 -28.13 -25.81
N THR A 228 25.93 -28.10 -27.13
CA THR A 228 26.71 -27.16 -27.98
C THR A 228 26.10 -25.76 -27.98
N ALA A 229 26.92 -24.76 -28.31
CA ALA A 229 26.48 -23.37 -28.45
C ALA A 229 25.36 -23.21 -29.49
N GLU A 230 25.41 -24.00 -30.57
CA GLU A 230 24.40 -24.03 -31.63
C GLU A 230 23.08 -24.63 -31.10
N GLN A 231 23.14 -25.73 -30.36
CA GLN A 231 21.95 -26.38 -29.79
C GLN A 231 21.25 -25.47 -28.79
N LEU A 232 22.02 -24.79 -27.92
CA LEU A 232 21.47 -23.83 -26.97
C LEU A 232 20.85 -22.62 -27.69
N THR A 233 21.53 -22.08 -28.70
CA THR A 233 21.03 -20.95 -29.50
C THR A 233 19.71 -21.28 -30.20
N ASP A 234 19.62 -22.47 -30.81
CA ASP A 234 18.43 -22.90 -31.55
C ASP A 234 17.23 -23.09 -30.63
N ALA A 235 17.44 -23.68 -29.46
CA ALA A 235 16.38 -23.81 -28.45
C ALA A 235 15.93 -22.45 -27.89
N MET A 236 16.83 -21.45 -27.80
CA MET A 236 16.45 -20.08 -27.39
C MET A 236 15.62 -19.39 -28.47
N LEU A 237 15.95 -19.59 -29.75
CA LEU A 237 15.21 -19.03 -30.88
C LEU A 237 13.82 -19.65 -31.03
N ASP A 238 13.69 -20.96 -30.81
CA ASP A 238 12.42 -21.66 -30.84
C ASP A 238 11.45 -21.10 -29.78
N SER A 239 11.96 -20.70 -28.61
CA SER A 239 11.16 -20.10 -27.53
C SER A 239 10.55 -18.74 -27.90
N VAL A 240 11.15 -18.00 -28.84
CA VAL A 240 10.71 -16.65 -29.26
C VAL A 240 10.10 -16.62 -30.67
N SER A 241 10.17 -17.74 -31.40
CA SER A 241 9.67 -17.88 -32.78
C SER A 241 8.17 -17.55 -32.95
N GLY A 242 7.36 -17.74 -31.90
CA GLY A 242 5.92 -17.44 -31.90
C GLY A 242 5.56 -15.99 -31.50
N MET A 243 6.54 -15.14 -31.18
CA MET A 243 6.28 -13.79 -30.70
C MET A 243 5.94 -12.83 -31.85
N LYS A 244 4.97 -11.93 -31.61
CA LYS A 244 4.57 -10.91 -32.57
C LYS A 244 5.75 -9.96 -32.84
N GLY A 245 6.35 -10.05 -34.03
CA GLY A 245 7.55 -9.29 -34.40
C GLY A 245 8.80 -10.14 -34.68
N ALA A 246 8.72 -11.47 -34.47
CA ALA A 246 9.78 -12.42 -34.82
C ALA A 246 9.83 -12.66 -36.34
N THR A 247 10.29 -11.66 -37.12
CA THR A 247 10.50 -11.86 -38.55
C THR A 247 11.71 -12.79 -38.77
N PRO A 248 11.78 -13.51 -39.92
CA PRO A 248 12.90 -14.39 -40.22
C PRO A 248 14.26 -13.68 -40.11
N GLU A 249 14.35 -12.43 -40.55
CA GLU A 249 15.57 -11.62 -40.51
C GLU A 249 15.95 -11.24 -39.07
N ALA A 250 14.98 -10.94 -38.21
CA ALA A 250 15.23 -10.61 -36.81
C ALA A 250 15.66 -11.84 -36.01
N LEU A 251 15.09 -13.01 -36.30
CA LEU A 251 15.49 -14.28 -35.70
C LEU A 251 16.90 -14.70 -36.14
N GLU A 252 17.26 -14.47 -37.40
CA GLU A 252 18.61 -14.78 -37.92
C GLU A 252 19.68 -13.84 -37.34
N GLN A 253 19.37 -12.55 -37.18
CA GLN A 253 20.25 -11.61 -36.48
C GLN A 253 20.44 -12.01 -35.01
N LEU A 254 19.36 -12.40 -34.34
CA LEU A 254 19.41 -12.88 -32.96
C LEU A 254 20.22 -14.18 -32.83
N ARG A 255 20.05 -15.12 -33.78
CA ARG A 255 20.84 -16.36 -33.85
C ARG A 255 22.34 -16.06 -33.88
N ASN A 256 22.76 -15.25 -34.83
CA ASN A 256 24.19 -14.94 -35.02
C ASN A 256 24.77 -14.20 -33.80
N GLY A 257 23.99 -13.30 -33.17
CA GLY A 257 24.40 -12.61 -31.96
C GLY A 257 24.57 -13.57 -30.76
N LEU A 258 23.58 -14.43 -30.50
CA LEU A 258 23.63 -15.39 -29.39
C LEU A 258 24.73 -16.43 -29.57
N LEU A 259 24.87 -16.97 -30.78
CA LEU A 259 25.88 -17.98 -31.11
C LEU A 259 27.29 -17.42 -30.94
N GLY A 260 27.53 -16.17 -31.37
CA GLY A 260 28.82 -15.49 -31.17
C GLY A 260 29.16 -15.27 -29.70
N ILE A 261 28.18 -14.94 -28.86
CA ILE A 261 28.37 -14.78 -27.40
C ILE A 261 28.73 -16.11 -26.75
N LEU A 262 27.99 -17.17 -27.08
CA LEU A 262 28.19 -18.50 -26.48
C LEU A 262 29.50 -19.14 -26.91
N GLN A 263 29.91 -18.99 -28.18
CA GLN A 263 31.21 -19.47 -28.64
C GLN A 263 32.37 -18.71 -28.01
N SER A 264 32.26 -17.37 -27.88
CA SER A 264 33.28 -16.57 -27.18
C SER A 264 33.44 -16.97 -25.72
N ALA A 265 32.33 -17.31 -25.04
CA ALA A 265 32.37 -17.78 -23.65
C ALA A 265 33.04 -19.17 -23.54
N ALA A 266 32.72 -20.09 -24.45
CA ALA A 266 33.33 -21.43 -24.48
C ALA A 266 34.83 -21.39 -24.82
N GLU A 267 35.27 -20.43 -25.65
CA GLU A 267 36.69 -20.20 -25.95
C GLU A 267 37.46 -19.65 -24.74
N GLN A 268 36.85 -18.77 -23.94
CA GLN A 268 37.45 -18.25 -22.71
C GLN A 268 37.58 -19.31 -21.61
N GLU A 269 36.63 -20.23 -21.52
CA GLU A 269 36.62 -21.30 -20.52
C GLU A 269 37.70 -22.37 -20.84
N ASN A 270 37.85 -22.78 -22.11
CA ASN A 270 38.92 -23.68 -22.56
C ASN A 270 40.33 -23.08 -22.41
N ALA A 271 40.47 -21.75 -22.54
CA ALA A 271 41.73 -21.05 -22.30
C ALA A 271 42.13 -21.01 -20.81
N HIS A 272 41.17 -21.20 -19.90
CA HIS A 272 41.42 -21.24 -18.46
C HIS A 272 41.80 -22.66 -17.97
N GLU A 273 41.26 -23.71 -18.59
CA GLU A 273 41.61 -25.11 -18.28
C GLU A 273 42.97 -25.57 -18.83
N THR A 274 43.56 -24.83 -19.78
CA THR A 274 44.89 -25.15 -20.36
C THR A 274 46.06 -24.53 -19.61
N ASP A 275 45.80 -23.72 -18.59
CA ASP A 275 46.80 -23.04 -17.74
C ASP A 275 46.89 -23.62 -16.30
N GLU A 276 46.20 -24.74 -16.00
CA GLU A 276 46.42 -25.61 -14.80
C GLU A 276 47.14 -26.91 -15.17
#